data_AF-A0A972JZZ1-F1
#
_entry.id   AF-A0A972JZZ1-F1
#
_cell.length_a   1.000
_cell.length_b   1.000
_cell.length_c   1.000
_cell.angle_alpha   90.00
_cell.angle_beta   90.00
_cell.angle_gamma   90.00
#
_symmetry.space_group_name_H-M   'P 1'
#
loop_
_entity.id
_entity.type
_entity.pdbx_description
1 polymer ?
#
loop_
_entity_poly.entity_id
_entity_poly.type
_entity_poly.pdbx_seq_one_letter_code
_entity_poly.pdbx_strand_id
1 'polypeptide(L)'
;MFKVFEQLENAAIEMVQNIENVTFESLVEFVEERDLLVDQLRQANLQGDEKDRYSAISKRILQHDAVILAKMQAYQDEAASHTNKFSTSKKQKSAYEAAYTFDGVYMDRRK
;
A
#
# COMPACT_ATOMS: atom_id res chain seq x y z
N MET A 1 13.37 9.40 -24.31
CA MET A 1 14.23 9.26 -23.12
C MET A 1 13.95 10.36 -22.11
N PHE A 2 14.19 11.63 -22.45
CA PHE A 2 13.84 12.78 -21.58
C PHE A 2 12.39 12.75 -21.08
N LYS A 3 11.45 12.44 -21.99
CA LYS A 3 10.02 12.29 -21.69
C LYS A 3 9.71 11.27 -20.59
N VAL A 4 10.48 10.19 -20.46
CA VAL A 4 10.19 9.12 -19.48
C VAL A 4 10.53 9.57 -18.06
N PHE A 5 11.65 10.30 -17.89
CA PHE A 5 12.00 10.89 -16.59
C PHE A 5 11.01 11.98 -16.17
N GLU A 6 10.57 12.83 -17.11
CA GLU A 6 9.54 13.84 -16.81
C GLU A 6 8.19 13.20 -16.49
N GLN A 7 7.81 12.13 -17.19
CA GLN A 7 6.59 11.37 -16.87
C GLN A 7 6.66 10.77 -15.47
N LEU A 8 7.81 10.19 -15.10
CA LEU A 8 8.03 9.61 -13.79
C LEU A 8 8.00 10.69 -12.69
N GLU A 9 8.61 11.85 -12.94
CA GLU A 9 8.57 12.99 -12.02
C GLU A 9 7.16 13.56 -11.87
N ASN A 10 6.44 13.77 -12.97
CA ASN A 10 5.07 14.28 -12.92
C ASN A 10 4.11 13.33 -12.21
N ALA A 11 4.21 12.02 -12.49
CA ALA A 11 3.40 11.01 -11.81
C ALA A 11 3.68 11.02 -10.29
N ALA A 12 4.94 11.12 -9.88
CA ALA A 12 5.31 11.21 -8.47
C ALA A 12 4.78 12.50 -7.81
N ILE A 13 4.85 13.63 -8.50
CA ILE A 13 4.32 14.92 -8.01
C ILE A 13 2.79 14.86 -7.88
N GLU A 14 2.09 14.36 -8.89
CA GLU A 14 0.63 14.25 -8.90
C GLU A 14 0.14 13.33 -7.78
N MET A 15 0.83 12.21 -7.57
CA MET A 15 0.54 11.29 -6.47
C MET A 15 0.73 11.97 -5.11
N VAL A 16 1.84 12.70 -4.92
CA VAL A 16 2.10 13.42 -3.67
C VAL A 16 1.09 14.55 -3.44
N GLN A 17 0.67 15.27 -4.49
CA GLN A 17 -0.34 16.33 -4.38
C GLN A 17 -1.71 15.80 -3.93
N ASN A 18 -2.03 14.56 -4.31
CA ASN A 18 -3.31 13.91 -4.00
C ASN A 18 -3.20 12.88 -2.85
N ILE A 19 -2.06 12.80 -2.16
CA ILE A 19 -1.72 11.70 -1.24
C ILE A 19 -2.71 11.51 -0.08
N GLU A 20 -3.38 12.57 0.35
CA GLU A 20 -4.36 12.49 1.44
C GLU A 20 -5.64 11.77 1.01
N ASN A 21 -6.01 11.90 -0.28
CA ASN A 21 -7.27 11.40 -0.84
C ASN A 21 -7.11 10.18 -1.74
N VAL A 22 -5.89 9.73 -2.00
CA VAL A 22 -5.62 8.55 -2.82
C VAL A 22 -6.20 7.30 -2.15
N THR A 23 -6.70 6.34 -2.93
CA THR A 23 -7.10 5.02 -2.40
C THR A 23 -5.94 4.04 -2.46
N PHE A 24 -6.10 2.88 -1.83
CA PHE A 24 -5.13 1.79 -1.95
C PHE A 24 -5.01 1.31 -3.41
N GLU A 25 -6.15 1.19 -4.12
CA GLU A 25 -6.19 0.78 -5.52
C GLU A 25 -5.43 1.75 -6.42
N SER A 26 -5.64 3.07 -6.24
CA SER A 26 -4.90 4.07 -7.02
C SER A 26 -3.39 4.08 -6.72
N LEU A 27 -2.98 3.72 -5.50
CA LEU A 27 -1.55 3.51 -5.19
C LEU A 27 -0.99 2.28 -5.92
N VAL A 28 -1.76 1.21 -6.05
CA VAL A 28 -1.34 0.02 -6.82
C VAL A 28 -1.19 0.37 -8.29
N GLU A 29 -2.19 1.02 -8.90
CA GLU A 29 -2.15 1.47 -10.29
C GLU A 29 -0.93 2.37 -10.54
N PHE A 30 -0.66 3.31 -9.64
CA PHE A 30 0.52 4.16 -9.71
C PHE A 30 1.84 3.37 -9.69
N VAL A 31 1.96 2.35 -8.82
CA VAL A 31 3.17 1.52 -8.76
C VAL A 31 3.35 0.73 -10.05
N GLU A 32 2.27 0.19 -10.63
CA GLU A 32 2.32 -0.53 -11.91
C GLU A 32 2.76 0.40 -13.06
N GLU A 33 2.21 1.60 -13.15
CA GLU A 33 2.62 2.61 -14.14
C GLU A 33 4.09 3.02 -13.95
N ARG A 34 4.50 3.22 -12.69
CA ARG A 34 5.87 3.56 -12.31
C ARG A 34 6.84 2.47 -12.74
N ASP A 35 6.50 1.20 -12.54
CA ASP A 35 7.36 0.08 -12.90
C ASP A 35 7.59 0.00 -14.42
N LEU A 36 6.54 0.23 -15.23
CA LEU A 36 6.68 0.32 -16.69
C LEU A 36 7.65 1.43 -17.12
N LEU A 37 7.57 2.60 -16.48
CA LEU A 37 8.46 3.72 -16.76
C LEU A 37 9.90 3.41 -16.31
N VAL A 38 10.08 2.82 -15.13
CA VAL A 38 11.40 2.44 -14.60
C VAL A 38 12.06 1.38 -15.48
N ASP A 39 11.31 0.41 -16.00
CA ASP A 39 11.86 -0.59 -16.91
C ASP A 39 12.29 0.01 -18.25
N GLN A 40 11.55 0.98 -18.78
CA GLN A 40 11.99 1.77 -19.94
C GLN A 40 13.29 2.54 -19.65
N LEU A 41 13.44 3.07 -18.43
CA LEU A 41 14.68 3.74 -18.01
C LEU A 41 15.85 2.77 -17.84
N ARG A 42 15.62 1.55 -17.36
CA ARG A 42 16.68 0.53 -17.23
C ARG A 42 17.22 0.07 -18.59
N GLN A 43 16.35 0.03 -19.59
CA GLN A 43 16.73 -0.30 -20.97
C GLN A 43 17.42 0.87 -21.67
N ALA A 44 17.28 2.09 -21.15
CA ALA A 44 17.96 3.26 -21.67
C ALA A 44 19.45 3.24 -21.29
N ASN A 45 20.32 3.15 -22.29
CA ASN A 45 21.76 3.18 -22.08
C ASN A 45 22.25 4.63 -21.96
N LEU A 46 22.06 5.22 -20.77
CA LEU A 46 22.42 6.62 -20.47
C LEU A 46 23.95 6.83 -20.51
N GLN A 47 24.42 7.82 -21.28
CA GLN A 47 25.85 8.16 -21.38
C GLN A 47 26.10 9.67 -21.29
N GLY A 48 27.30 10.05 -20.80
CA GLY A 48 27.76 11.44 -20.77
C GLY A 48 26.84 12.40 -19.98
N ASP A 49 26.63 13.61 -20.52
CA ASP A 49 25.83 14.70 -19.93
C ASP A 49 24.40 14.31 -19.55
N GLU A 50 23.82 13.31 -20.24
CA GLU A 50 22.48 12.83 -19.92
C GLU A 50 22.42 12.23 -18.51
N LYS A 51 23.46 11.51 -18.09
CA LYS A 51 23.53 10.88 -16.77
C LYS A 51 23.49 11.91 -15.64
N ASP A 52 24.20 13.02 -15.80
CA ASP A 52 24.28 14.07 -14.79
C ASP A 52 22.95 14.82 -14.67
N ARG A 53 22.32 15.14 -15.80
CA ARG A 53 21.00 15.77 -15.83
C ARG A 53 19.92 14.87 -15.20
N TYR A 54 19.93 13.57 -15.51
CA TYR A 54 18.98 12.63 -14.93
C TYR A 54 19.24 12.33 -13.46
N SER A 55 20.49 12.43 -12.99
CA SER A 55 20.82 12.28 -11.56
C SER A 55 20.04 13.27 -10.68
N ALA A 56 19.92 14.53 -11.12
CA ALA A 56 19.15 15.55 -10.38
C ALA A 56 17.64 15.24 -10.36
N ILE A 57 17.09 14.79 -11.50
CA ILE A 57 15.68 14.40 -11.61
C ILE A 57 15.38 13.18 -10.73
N SER A 58 16.23 12.15 -10.79
CA SER A 58 16.10 10.96 -9.94
C SER A 58 16.08 11.29 -8.45
N LYS A 59 16.90 12.24 -8.00
CA LYS A 59 16.88 12.66 -6.58
C LYS A 59 15.56 13.28 -6.17
N ARG A 60 14.92 14.08 -7.03
CA ARG A 60 13.60 14.68 -6.73
C ARG A 60 12.50 13.63 -6.71
N ILE A 61 12.52 12.69 -7.65
CA ILE A 61 11.60 11.54 -7.67
C ILE A 61 11.71 10.75 -6.36
N LEU A 62 12.93 10.44 -5.91
CA LEU A 62 13.16 9.70 -4.66
C LEU A 62 12.69 10.45 -3.40
N GLN A 63 12.64 11.79 -3.42
CA GLN A 63 12.08 12.57 -2.31
C GLN A 63 10.56 12.41 -2.22
N HIS A 64 9.88 12.31 -3.37
CA HIS A 64 8.44 12.05 -3.42
C HIS A 64 8.12 10.59 -3.04
N ASP A 65 8.95 9.63 -3.45
CA ASP A 65 8.77 8.21 -3.11
C ASP A 65 8.70 7.98 -1.58
N ALA A 66 9.45 8.73 -0.77
CA ALA A 66 9.40 8.61 0.68
C ALA A 66 8.01 8.94 1.27
N VAL A 67 7.32 9.93 0.69
CA VAL A 67 5.97 10.32 1.11
C VAL A 67 4.95 9.25 0.70
N ILE A 68 5.09 8.73 -0.52
CA ILE A 68 4.21 7.68 -1.05
C ILE A 68 4.35 6.39 -0.22
N LEU A 69 5.58 5.99 0.10
CA LEU A 69 5.86 4.83 0.95
C LEU A 69 5.25 4.98 2.36
N ALA A 70 5.29 6.18 2.95
CA ALA A 70 4.66 6.42 4.24
C ALA A 70 3.14 6.22 4.19
N LYS A 71 2.47 6.65 3.10
CA LYS A 71 1.04 6.43 2.90
C LYS A 71 0.71 4.94 2.72
N MET A 72 1.52 4.21 1.95
CA MET A 72 1.35 2.76 1.79
C MET A 72 1.51 2.03 3.13
N GLN A 73 2.46 2.43 3.96
CA GLN A 73 2.64 1.88 5.31
C GLN A 73 1.41 2.15 6.19
N ALA A 74 0.85 3.37 6.12
CA ALA A 74 -0.35 3.71 6.88
C ALA A 74 -1.54 2.79 6.51
N TYR A 75 -1.73 2.48 5.22
CA TYR A 75 -2.76 1.51 4.80
C TYR A 75 -2.47 0.09 5.30
N GLN A 76 -1.21 -0.34 5.28
CA GLN A 76 -0.82 -1.65 5.82
C GLN A 76 -1.12 -1.74 7.32
N ASP A 77 -0.80 -0.70 8.08
CA ASP A 77 -1.02 -0.63 9.52
C ASP A 77 -2.52 -0.62 9.86
N GLU A 78 -3.32 0.12 9.08
CA GLU A 78 -4.78 0.11 9.19
C GLU A 78 -5.34 -1.30 8.97
N ALA A 79 -4.97 -1.97 7.87
CA ALA A 79 -5.42 -3.33 7.57
C ALA A 79 -5.03 -4.34 8.67
N ALA A 80 -3.81 -4.21 9.23
CA ALA A 80 -3.35 -5.03 10.34
C ALA A 80 -4.17 -4.79 11.62
N SER A 81 -4.49 -3.53 11.92
CA SER A 81 -5.33 -3.15 13.06
C SER A 81 -6.75 -3.71 12.94
N HIS A 82 -7.37 -3.61 11.77
CA HIS A 82 -8.69 -4.18 11.50
C HIS A 82 -8.71 -5.71 11.68
N THR A 83 -7.70 -6.40 11.17
CA THR A 83 -7.56 -7.86 11.33
C THR A 83 -7.44 -8.25 12.81
N ASN A 84 -6.63 -7.52 13.58
CA ASN A 84 -6.45 -7.77 15.02
C ASN A 84 -7.74 -7.53 15.82
N LYS A 85 -8.49 -6.45 15.51
CA LYS A 85 -9.79 -6.17 16.13
C LYS A 85 -10.78 -7.30 15.86
N PHE A 86 -10.88 -7.76 14.62
CA PHE A 86 -11.78 -8.87 14.26
C PHE A 86 -11.43 -10.17 15.00
N SER A 87 -10.13 -10.50 15.09
CA SER A 87 -9.66 -11.68 15.82
C SER A 87 -10.00 -11.62 17.32
N THR A 88 -9.90 -10.44 17.93
CA THR A 88 -10.22 -10.20 19.35
C THR A 88 -11.73 -10.28 19.58
N SER A 89 -12.55 -9.68 18.73
CA SER A 89 -14.00 -9.76 18.80
C SER A 89 -14.51 -11.21 18.66
N LYS A 90 -13.91 -12.01 17.78
CA LYS A 90 -14.25 -13.43 17.65
C LYS A 90 -13.91 -14.24 18.90
N LYS A 91 -12.77 -13.96 19.54
CA LYS A 91 -12.38 -14.58 20.83
C LYS A 91 -13.34 -14.20 21.96
N GLN A 92 -13.72 -12.93 22.05
CA GLN A 92 -14.68 -12.46 23.06
C GLN A 92 -16.06 -13.09 22.84
N LYS A 93 -16.57 -13.12 21.60
CA LYS A 93 -17.84 -13.78 21.28
C LYS A 93 -17.82 -15.27 21.63
N SER A 94 -16.74 -15.98 21.30
CA SER A 94 -16.59 -17.40 21.63
C SER A 94 -16.51 -17.66 23.14
N ALA A 95 -15.89 -16.77 23.93
CA ALA A 95 -15.84 -16.89 25.38
C ALA A 95 -17.21 -16.66 26.04
N TYR A 96 -17.98 -15.68 25.54
CA TYR A 96 -19.35 -15.43 26.00
C TYR A 96 -20.33 -16.54 25.59
N GLU A 97 -20.24 -17.06 24.35
CA GLU A 97 -21.07 -18.19 23.89
C GLU A 97 -20.74 -19.49 24.63
N ALA A 98 -19.46 -19.75 24.94
CA ALA A 98 -19.04 -20.91 25.75
C ALA A 98 -19.51 -20.81 27.22
N ALA A 99 -19.54 -19.61 27.79
CA ALA A 99 -20.09 -19.40 29.14
C ALA A 99 -21.60 -19.58 29.18
N TYR A 100 -22.32 -19.17 28.13
CA TYR A 100 -23.79 -19.29 28.05
C TYR A 100 -24.25 -20.72 27.74
N THR A 101 -23.41 -21.54 27.09
CA THR A 101 -23.72 -22.95 26.78
C THR A 101 -23.48 -23.92 27.93
N PHE A 102 -22.84 -23.49 29.02
CA PHE A 102 -22.61 -24.35 30.20
C PHE A 102 -23.85 -24.56 31.07
N ASP A 103 -24.88 -23.71 30.95
CA ASP A 103 -26.10 -23.77 31.78
C ASP A 103 -27.32 -24.40 31.05
N GLY A 104 -27.08 -25.01 29.89
CA GLY A 104 -28.13 -25.49 28.97
C GLY A 104 -28.04 -26.95 28.57
N VAL A 105 -27.49 -27.84 29.40
CA VAL A 105 -27.53 -29.29 29.13
C VAL A 105 -28.88 -29.88 29.60
N TYR A 106 -29.94 -29.58 28.85
CA TYR A 106 -31.21 -30.32 28.87
C TYR A 106 -31.66 -30.58 27.44
N MET A 107 -31.11 -31.62 26.81
CA MET A 107 -31.65 -32.19 25.58
C MET A 107 -31.87 -33.70 25.78
N ASP A 108 -33.10 -33.98 26.22
CA ASP A 108 -33.96 -35.15 26.00
C ASP A 108 -33.28 -36.49 25.62
N ARG A 109 -33.14 -37.40 26.61
CA ARG A 109 -33.01 -38.84 26.33
C ARG A 109 -34.40 -39.41 26.05
N ARG A 110 -34.78 -39.56 24.78
CA ARG A 110 -35.91 -40.41 24.40
C ARG A 110 -35.46 -41.84 24.13
N LYS A 111 -36.28 -42.75 24.67
CA LYS A 111 -36.26 -44.21 24.56
C LYS A 111 -36.37 -44.70 23.13
#